data_AF-A0A9P7DFX5-F1
#
_entry.id   AF-A0A9P7DFX5-F1
#
_cell.length_a   1.000
_cell.length_b   1.000
_cell.length_c   1.000
_cell.angle_alpha   90.00
_cell.angle_beta   90.00
_cell.angle_gamma   90.00
#
_symmetry.space_group_name_H-M   'P 1'
#
loop_
_entity.id
_entity.type
_entity.pdbx_description
1 polymer ?
#
loop_
_entity_poly.entity_id
_entity_poly.type
_entity_poly.pdbx_seq_one_letter_code
_entity_poly.pdbx_strand_id
1 'polypeptide(L)'
;MAAQASLLNNPNASKWDIILIQEPHINFLRNTSANHHWHVIYPTQHYTHLRQRTRAITLISTRLDTNLWKQIPLPSSDITLLQLSGPYGKCTIFNIY
;
A
#
# COMPACT_ATOMS: atom_id res chain seq x y z
N MET A 1 6.92 -15.48 0.00
CA MET A 1 5.54 -15.44 -0.55
C MET A 1 4.48 -15.85 0.49
N ALA A 2 4.71 -16.87 1.32
CA ALA A 2 3.71 -17.40 2.26
C ALA A 2 3.18 -16.40 3.31
N ALA A 3 4.02 -15.54 3.89
CA ALA A 3 3.61 -14.63 4.96
C ALA A 3 2.57 -13.59 4.50
N GLN A 4 2.83 -12.90 3.39
CA GLN A 4 1.89 -11.92 2.82
C GLN A 4 0.58 -12.59 2.36
N ALA A 5 0.66 -13.75 1.71
CA ALA A 5 -0.54 -14.48 1.32
C ALA A 5 -1.37 -14.92 2.54
N SER A 6 -0.72 -15.40 3.61
CA SER A 6 -1.39 -15.75 4.87
C SER A 6 -2.06 -14.55 5.53
N LEU A 7 -1.42 -13.37 5.49
CA LEU A 7 -2.00 -12.13 5.99
C LEU A 7 -3.29 -11.77 5.24
N LEU A 8 -3.23 -11.77 3.91
CA LEU A 8 -4.34 -11.35 3.05
C LEU A 8 -5.53 -12.31 3.06
N ASN A 9 -5.27 -13.58 3.36
CA ASN A 9 -6.30 -14.62 3.51
C ASN A 9 -6.79 -14.76 4.96
N ASN A 10 -6.24 -13.99 5.91
CA ASN A 10 -6.71 -14.00 7.28
C ASN A 10 -8.05 -13.27 7.37
N PRO A 11 -9.12 -13.88 7.92
CA PRO A 11 -10.41 -13.22 8.10
C PRO A 11 -10.33 -11.91 8.89
N ASN A 12 -9.37 -11.80 9.82
CA ASN A 12 -9.15 -10.57 10.58
C ASN A 12 -8.56 -9.44 9.74
N ALA A 13 -7.90 -9.72 8.61
CA ALA A 13 -7.41 -8.66 7.72
C ALA A 13 -8.56 -7.83 7.16
N SER A 14 -9.74 -8.44 6.98
CA SER A 14 -10.96 -7.72 6.59
C SER A 14 -11.44 -6.71 7.63
N LYS A 15 -10.89 -6.68 8.85
CA LYS A 15 -11.24 -5.68 9.88
C LYS A 15 -10.38 -4.42 9.79
N TRP A 16 -9.32 -4.43 8.97
CA TRP A 16 -8.43 -3.29 8.83
C TRP A 16 -8.77 -2.46 7.60
N ASP A 17 -8.66 -1.15 7.73
CA ASP A 17 -8.87 -0.23 6.62
C ASP A 17 -7.59 0.02 5.83
N ILE A 18 -6.43 -0.06 6.50
CA ILE A 18 -5.11 0.23 5.92
C ILE A 18 -4.12 -0.80 6.47
N ILE A 19 -3.31 -1.40 5.59
CA ILE A 19 -2.21 -2.30 5.95
C ILE A 19 -0.91 -1.74 5.36
N LEU A 20 0.11 -1.61 6.19
CA LEU A 20 1.45 -1.19 5.79
C LEU A 20 2.33 -2.43 5.69
N ILE A 21 2.93 -2.68 4.53
CA ILE A 21 3.81 -3.86 4.31
C ILE A 21 5.21 -3.38 3.94
N GLN A 22 6.19 -3.83 4.71
CA GLN A 22 7.61 -3.76 4.37
C GLN A 22 8.06 -5.05 3.66
N GLU A 23 9.06 -4.92 2.79
CA GLU A 23 9.60 -5.99 1.95
C GLU A 23 8.53 -6.84 1.23
N PRO A 24 7.59 -6.20 0.51
CA PRO A 24 6.55 -6.95 -0.17
C PRO A 24 7.14 -7.92 -1.18
N HIS A 25 6.47 -9.05 -1.35
CA HIS A 25 6.82 -9.97 -2.43
C HIS A 25 6.38 -9.36 -3.76
N ILE A 26 7.34 -8.98 -4.60
CA ILE A 26 7.12 -8.47 -5.95
C ILE A 26 7.44 -9.58 -6.96
N ASN A 27 6.48 -9.91 -7.82
CA ASN A 27 6.65 -10.93 -8.86
C ASN A 27 7.42 -10.41 -10.08
N PHE A 28 7.67 -11.28 -11.05
CA PHE A 28 8.40 -10.93 -12.28
C PHE A 28 7.68 -9.88 -13.16
N LEU A 29 6.36 -9.73 -13.00
CA LEU A 29 5.56 -8.67 -13.65
C LEU A 29 5.56 -7.36 -12.86
N ARG A 30 6.38 -7.28 -11.79
CA ARG A 30 6.51 -6.13 -10.89
C ARG A 30 5.27 -5.87 -10.03
N ASN A 31 4.37 -6.85 -9.93
CA ASN A 31 3.19 -6.76 -9.08
C ASN A 31 3.41 -7.47 -7.74
N THR A 32 2.88 -6.87 -6.68
CA THR A 32 2.63 -7.54 -5.40
C THR A 32 1.36 -8.37 -5.47
N SER A 33 1.27 -9.40 -4.64
CA SER A 33 0.03 -10.16 -4.49
C SER A 33 -0.98 -9.38 -3.64
N ALA A 34 -2.16 -9.11 -4.19
CA ALA A 34 -3.30 -8.56 -3.47
C ALA A 34 -4.59 -9.21 -3.99
N ASN A 35 -5.58 -9.39 -3.13
CA ASN A 35 -6.93 -9.80 -3.55
C ASN A 35 -7.81 -8.56 -3.78
N HIS A 36 -9.02 -8.78 -4.31
CA HIS A 36 -9.94 -7.71 -4.72
C HIS A 36 -10.44 -6.82 -3.56
N HIS A 37 -10.12 -7.14 -2.30
CA HIS A 37 -10.48 -6.29 -1.17
C HIS A 37 -9.54 -5.10 -0.97
N TRP A 38 -8.41 -5.05 -1.68
CA TRP A 38 -7.34 -4.08 -1.44
C TRP A 38 -6.94 -3.29 -2.68
N HIS A 39 -6.91 -1.97 -2.56
CA HIS A 39 -6.14 -1.11 -3.45
C HIS A 39 -4.66 -1.13 -3.04
N VAL A 40 -3.78 -1.44 -3.98
CA VAL A 40 -2.33 -1.43 -3.75
C VAL A 40 -1.75 -0.07 -4.10
N ILE A 41 -1.11 0.57 -3.12
CA ILE A 41 -0.33 1.79 -3.32
C ILE A 41 1.14 1.42 -3.32
N TYR A 42 1.76 1.58 -4.49
CA TYR A 42 3.21 1.47 -4.65
C TYR A 42 3.89 2.82 -4.43
N PRO A 43 5.19 2.83 -4.10
CA PRO A 43 5.98 4.06 -4.12
C PRO A 43 5.91 4.71 -5.51
N THR A 44 5.95 6.05 -5.59
CA THR A 44 5.74 6.73 -6.89
C THR A 44 6.80 6.40 -7.93
N GLN A 45 7.99 5.99 -7.50
CA GLN A 45 9.07 5.56 -8.38
C GLN A 45 8.92 4.13 -8.90
N HIS A 46 7.93 3.37 -8.41
CA HIS A 46 7.76 1.96 -8.74
C HIS A 46 7.75 1.70 -10.26
N TYR A 47 6.95 2.41 -11.06
CA TYR A 47 6.90 2.18 -12.51
C TYR A 47 7.93 2.98 -13.33
N THR A 48 8.63 3.93 -12.72
CA THR A 48 9.57 4.83 -13.43
C THR A 48 11.04 4.47 -13.20
N HIS A 49 11.36 3.81 -12.08
CA HIS A 49 12.73 3.44 -11.70
C HIS A 49 12.86 1.92 -11.61
N LEU A 50 12.83 1.26 -12.77
CA LEU A 50 12.72 -0.21 -12.86
C LEU A 50 13.83 -1.00 -12.15
N ARG A 51 15.01 -0.38 -12.00
CA ARG A 51 16.17 -0.96 -11.30
C ARG A 51 16.07 -0.87 -9.78
N GLN A 52 15.20 -0.02 -9.26
CA GLN A 52 14.99 0.12 -7.81
C GLN A 52 13.93 -0.88 -7.35
N ARG A 53 14.26 -1.57 -6.25
CA ARG A 53 13.33 -2.50 -5.62
C ARG A 53 12.31 -1.72 -4.80
N THR A 54 11.03 -2.07 -4.94
CA THR A 54 10.00 -1.59 -4.02
C THR A 54 10.17 -2.24 -2.66
N ARG A 55 10.34 -1.42 -1.61
CA ARG A 55 10.56 -1.89 -0.24
C ARG A 55 9.40 -1.63 0.71
N ALA A 56 8.46 -0.76 0.34
CA ALA A 56 7.23 -0.52 1.08
C ALA A 56 6.03 -0.43 0.14
N ILE A 57 4.89 -1.00 0.54
CA ILE A 57 3.58 -0.76 -0.09
C ILE A 57 2.55 -0.49 0.99
N THR A 58 1.51 0.27 0.63
CA THR A 58 0.32 0.43 1.45
C THR A 58 -0.86 -0.24 0.77
N LEU A 59 -1.60 -1.07 1.49
CA LEU A 59 -2.88 -1.60 1.04
C LEU A 59 -3.99 -0.78 1.68
N ILE A 60 -4.97 -0.36 0.88
CA ILE A 60 -6.15 0.38 1.34
C ILE A 60 -7.37 -0.48 1.07
N SER A 61 -8.20 -0.68 2.08
CA SER A 61 -9.45 -1.42 1.94
C SER A 61 -10.33 -0.75 0.89
N THR A 62 -10.89 -1.55 -0.01
CA THR A 62 -11.90 -1.13 -1.00
C THR A 62 -13.20 -0.62 -0.36
N ARG A 63 -13.41 -0.84 0.94
CA ARG A 63 -14.54 -0.27 1.68
C ARG A 63 -14.37 1.21 2.01
N LEU A 64 -13.14 1.72 1.95
CA LEU A 64 -12.84 3.11 2.26
C LEU A 64 -13.06 3.97 1.01
N ASP A 65 -13.94 4.97 1.12
CA ASP A 65 -14.30 5.86 0.01
C ASP A 65 -13.04 6.47 -0.62
N THR A 66 -12.87 6.25 -1.91
CA THR A 66 -11.72 6.72 -2.69
C THR A 66 -11.58 8.24 -2.74
N ASN A 67 -12.62 8.99 -2.40
CA ASN A 67 -12.57 10.45 -2.28
C ASN A 67 -11.93 10.93 -0.97
N LEU A 68 -11.84 10.05 0.03
CA LEU A 68 -11.32 10.38 1.36
C LEU A 68 -9.82 10.16 1.50
N TRP A 69 -9.15 9.66 0.47
CA TRP A 69 -7.71 9.44 0.53
C TRP A 69 -7.01 9.74 -0.78
N LYS A 70 -5.73 10.08 -0.67
CA LYS A 70 -4.85 10.24 -1.82
C LYS A 70 -3.43 9.83 -1.48
N GLN A 71 -2.74 9.26 -2.45
CA GLN A 71 -1.29 9.14 -2.36
C GLN A 71 -0.67 10.55 -2.46
N ILE A 72 0.28 10.87 -1.58
CA ILE A 72 1.13 12.05 -1.77
C ILE A 72 2.38 11.61 -2.53
N PRO A 73 2.68 12.20 -3.70
CA PRO A 73 3.89 11.85 -4.42
C PRO A 73 5.16 12.19 -3.64
N LEU A 74 6.04 11.21 -3.52
CA LEU A 74 7.38 11.37 -2.96
C LEU A 74 8.35 10.54 -3.82
N PRO A 75 9.45 11.13 -4.33
CA PRO A 75 10.39 10.44 -5.20
C PRO A 75 11.30 9.49 -4.40
N SER A 76 10.72 8.38 -3.93
CA SER A 76 11.40 7.28 -3.25
C SER A 76 10.78 5.94 -3.67
N SER A 77 11.58 4.88 -3.69
CA SER A 77 11.14 3.48 -3.86
C SER A 77 10.87 2.75 -2.53
N ASP A 78 11.06 3.45 -1.43
CA ASP A 78 11.10 2.88 -0.07
C ASP A 78 9.98 3.41 0.81
N ILE A 79 9.26 4.39 0.29
CA ILE A 79 8.29 5.15 1.06
C ILE A 79 6.99 5.25 0.26
N THR A 80 5.88 4.98 0.94
CA THR A 80 4.53 5.33 0.47
C THR A 80 3.89 6.32 1.44
N LEU A 81 3.51 7.49 0.94
CA LEU A 81 2.74 8.49 1.68
C LEU A 81 1.27 8.40 1.29
N LEU A 82 0.41 8.30 2.30
CA LEU A 82 -1.03 8.33 2.15
C LEU A 82 -1.59 9.47 2.99
N GLN A 83 -2.47 10.29 2.44
CA GLN A 83 -3.21 11.28 3.19
C GLN A 83 -4.70 10.95 3.17
N LEU A 84 -5.26 10.76 4.36
CA LEU A 84 -6.68 10.68 4.63
C LEU A 84 -7.23 12.08 4.87
N SER A 85 -8.45 12.33 4.43
CA SER A 85 -9.20 13.56 4.66
C SER A 85 -10.60 13.21 5.15
N GLY A 86 -11.06 13.87 6.21
CA GLY A 86 -12.40 13.65 6.75
C GLY A 86 -12.86 14.81 7.63
N PRO A 87 -14.01 14.66 8.32
CA PRO A 87 -14.58 15.71 9.18
C PRO A 87 -13.63 16.19 10.29
N TYR A 88 -12.68 15.35 10.70
CA TYR A 88 -11.71 15.62 11.75
C TYR A 88 -10.35 16.12 11.21
N GLY A 89 -10.31 16.54 9.95
CA GLY A 89 -9.11 17.08 9.31
C GLY A 89 -8.36 16.05 8.46
N LYS A 90 -7.04 16.22 8.38
CA LYS A 90 -6.16 15.41 7.54
C LYS A 90 -5.23 14.56 8.38
N CYS A 91 -5.15 13.26 8.07
CA CYS A 91 -4.18 12.35 8.66
C CYS A 91 -3.21 11.89 7.56
N THR A 92 -1.91 12.10 7.74
CA THR A 92 -0.90 11.64 6.78
C THR A 92 -0.13 10.48 7.38
N ILE A 93 -0.14 9.34 6.68
CA ILE A 93 0.53 8.10 7.06
C ILE A 93 1.78 7.96 6.20
N PHE A 94 2.92 7.77 6.87
CA PHE A 94 4.21 7.50 6.26
C PHE A 94 4.54 6.03 6.51
N ASN A 95 4.52 5.22 5.45
CA ASN A 95 5.08 3.88 5.50
C ASN A 95 6.52 3.95 4.97
N ILE A 96 7.49 3.77 5.86
CA ILE A 96 8.91 3.93 5.59
C ILE A 96 9.58 2.57 5.85
N TYR A 97 10.37 2.11 4.89
CA TYR A 97 11.27 0.99 5.03
C TYR A 97 12.66 1.43 5.50
#